data_AF-A0A949ZBC1-F1
#
_entry.id   AF-A0A949ZBC1-F1
#
_cell.length_a   1.000
_cell.length_b   1.000
_cell.length_c   1.000
_cell.angle_alpha   90.00
_cell.angle_beta   90.00
_cell.angle_gamma   90.00
#
_symmetry.space_group_name_H-M   'P 1'
#
loop_
_entity.id
_entity.type
_entity.pdbx_description
1 polymer ?
#
loop_
_entity_poly.entity_id
_entity_poly.type
_entity_poly.pdbx_seq_one_letter_code
_entity_poly.pdbx_strand_id
1 'polypeptide(L)'
;MQLKPDPTFYPSAKMAIKAPAEKLAYVAAFSPKAGQHDAIVVVDVDPDSKTYATRVGEVELPGMGDELHHFGWNACSSALCPWAGHPHIERRYLIVPGLRSSRIYILDTKPDPRHPKVVKVIEPDDVIGRSGYSRLHTVHCGPDDIYLSGLGNGDGKGPGGLLRLDHYDFNVKGPWEADRGPQYFAYDFFWHLGHDVAVTSEWGTPDMIENGVVPDLLLGGKYGHQLHFWDLR
;
A
#
# COMPACT_ATOMS: atom_id res chain seq x y z
N MET A 1 -12.79 16.65 17.74
CA MET A 1 -11.38 16.29 17.94
C MET A 1 -11.33 15.13 18.92
N GLN A 2 -10.84 13.95 18.51
CA GLN A 2 -10.70 12.81 19.42
C GLN A 2 -9.63 13.14 20.47
N LEU A 3 -10.01 13.09 21.74
CA LEU A 3 -9.12 13.37 22.89
C LEU A 3 -8.22 12.17 23.25
N LYS A 4 -8.43 11.02 22.60
CA LYS A 4 -7.69 9.77 22.83
C LYS A 4 -7.21 9.22 21.48
N PRO A 5 -6.05 8.54 21.45
CA PRO A 5 -5.60 7.82 20.25
C PRO A 5 -6.64 6.81 19.77
N ASP A 6 -6.59 6.51 18.47
CA ASP A 6 -7.42 5.47 17.86
C ASP A 6 -7.29 4.15 18.64
N PRO A 7 -8.41 3.49 19.02
CA PRO A 7 -8.39 2.26 19.82
C PRO A 7 -7.76 1.07 19.10
N THR A 8 -7.48 1.18 17.80
CA THR A 8 -6.82 0.16 16.97
C THR A 8 -5.32 0.42 16.80
N PHE A 9 -4.77 1.42 17.48
CA PHE A 9 -3.33 1.64 17.58
C PHE A 9 -2.78 0.95 18.83
N TYR A 10 -1.77 0.11 18.62
CA TYR A 10 -1.21 -0.73 19.67
C TYR A 10 0.27 -0.39 19.89
N PRO A 11 0.68 0.05 21.10
CA PRO A 11 2.08 0.40 21.38
C PRO A 11 3.09 -0.74 21.20
N SER A 12 2.63 -1.99 21.20
CA SER A 12 3.50 -3.17 21.07
C SER A 12 2.76 -4.36 20.48
N ALA A 13 3.50 -5.31 19.92
CA ALA A 13 2.96 -6.59 19.45
C ALA A 13 2.14 -7.32 20.54
N LYS A 14 2.61 -7.31 21.80
CA LYS A 14 1.89 -7.92 22.92
C LYS A 14 0.51 -7.31 23.15
N MET A 15 0.35 -6.00 22.93
CA MET A 15 -0.95 -5.34 23.04
C MET A 15 -1.83 -5.62 21.82
N ALA A 16 -1.26 -5.65 20.62
CA ALA A 16 -1.98 -6.00 19.39
C ALA A 16 -2.56 -7.43 19.47
N ILE A 17 -1.78 -8.40 19.96
CA ILE A 17 -2.23 -9.79 20.15
C ILE A 17 -3.40 -9.91 21.15
N LYS A 18 -3.47 -9.00 22.13
CA LYS A 18 -4.54 -8.98 23.15
C LYS A 18 -5.77 -8.18 22.73
N ALA A 19 -5.73 -7.52 21.57
CA ALA A 19 -6.84 -6.73 21.09
C ALA A 19 -8.03 -7.63 20.68
N PRO A 20 -9.25 -7.07 20.57
CA PRO A 20 -10.39 -7.81 20.01
C PRO A 20 -10.05 -8.38 18.64
N ALA A 21 -10.54 -9.60 18.36
CA ALA A 21 -10.43 -10.21 17.04
C ALA A 21 -11.17 -9.38 15.97
N GLU A 22 -10.68 -9.46 14.74
CA GLU A 22 -11.28 -8.83 13.58
C GLU A 22 -12.70 -9.36 13.31
N LYS A 23 -13.53 -8.51 12.72
CA LYS A 23 -14.93 -8.82 12.40
C LYS A 23 -15.22 -8.70 10.90
N LEU A 24 -14.33 -8.03 10.16
CA LEU A 24 -14.40 -7.86 8.72
C LEU A 24 -13.00 -8.07 8.12
N ALA A 25 -12.96 -8.60 6.90
CA ALA A 25 -11.78 -8.65 6.06
C ALA A 25 -12.04 -7.87 4.76
N TYR A 26 -11.14 -6.94 4.44
CA TYR A 26 -11.11 -6.26 3.15
C TYR A 26 -10.22 -7.07 2.20
N VAL A 27 -10.74 -7.38 1.02
CA VAL A 27 -10.05 -8.23 0.04
C VAL A 27 -9.98 -7.49 -1.29
N ALA A 28 -8.77 -7.32 -1.81
CA ALA A 28 -8.57 -6.86 -3.17
C ALA A 28 -9.03 -7.93 -4.15
N ALA A 29 -10.00 -7.58 -5.00
CA ALA A 29 -10.48 -8.42 -6.07
C ALA A 29 -10.18 -7.72 -7.40
N PHE A 30 -9.54 -8.41 -8.32
CA PHE A 30 -9.27 -7.89 -9.65
C PHE A 30 -9.85 -8.84 -10.71
N SER A 31 -10.28 -8.27 -11.84
CA SER A 31 -10.70 -9.06 -12.99
C SER A 31 -9.53 -9.24 -13.96
N PRO A 32 -9.05 -10.48 -14.20
CA PRO A 32 -8.03 -10.72 -15.23
C PRO A 32 -8.58 -10.55 -16.66
N LYS A 33 -9.91 -10.46 -16.82
CA LYS A 33 -10.56 -10.23 -18.11
C LYS A 33 -10.79 -8.74 -18.32
N ALA A 34 -10.49 -8.26 -19.52
CA ALA A 34 -10.77 -6.89 -19.91
C ALA A 34 -12.26 -6.55 -19.77
N GLY A 35 -12.55 -5.33 -19.28
CA GLY A 35 -13.90 -4.76 -19.26
C GLY A 35 -14.69 -4.91 -17.96
N GLN A 36 -14.07 -5.35 -16.87
CA GLN A 36 -14.66 -5.30 -15.53
C GLN A 36 -13.79 -4.44 -14.61
N HIS A 37 -14.47 -3.69 -13.73
CA HIS A 37 -13.82 -2.92 -12.69
C HIS A 37 -13.24 -3.86 -11.63
N ASP A 38 -12.09 -3.48 -11.07
CA ASP A 38 -11.60 -4.10 -9.86
C ASP A 38 -12.38 -3.56 -8.64
N ALA A 39 -12.32 -4.27 -7.51
CA ALA A 39 -13.10 -3.92 -6.34
C ALA A 39 -12.39 -4.26 -5.03
N ILE A 40 -12.75 -3.55 -3.97
CA ILE A 40 -12.52 -4.03 -2.59
C ILE A 40 -13.79 -4.72 -2.11
N VAL A 41 -13.67 -6.01 -1.84
CA VAL A 41 -14.73 -6.85 -1.29
C VAL A 41 -14.63 -6.85 0.24
N VAL A 42 -15.77 -6.72 0.92
CA VAL A 42 -15.85 -6.83 2.38
C VAL A 42 -16.45 -8.17 2.75
N VAL A 43 -15.68 -9.00 3.46
CA VAL A 43 -16.08 -10.32 3.95
C VAL A 43 -16.31 -10.24 5.45
N ASP A 44 -17.43 -10.78 5.92
CA ASP A 44 -17.70 -10.92 7.35
C ASP A 44 -16.96 -12.16 7.89
N VAL A 45 -16.07 -11.92 8.84
CA VAL A 45 -15.21 -12.94 9.43
C VAL A 45 -15.50 -13.15 10.91
N ASP A 46 -16.59 -12.58 11.43
CA ASP A 46 -17.05 -12.83 12.79
C ASP A 46 -17.78 -14.18 12.89
N PRO A 47 -17.25 -15.19 13.60
CA PRO A 47 -17.90 -16.50 13.75
C PRO A 47 -19.29 -16.42 14.40
N ASP A 48 -19.57 -15.36 15.17
CA ASP A 48 -20.86 -15.15 15.84
C ASP A 48 -21.89 -14.44 14.94
N SER A 49 -21.48 -13.99 13.76
CA SER A 49 -22.35 -13.26 12.82
C SER A 49 -23.23 -14.22 12.00
N LYS A 50 -24.47 -13.80 11.73
CA LYS A 50 -25.39 -14.50 10.81
C LYS A 50 -24.90 -14.53 9.37
N THR A 51 -23.97 -13.63 9.03
CA THR A 51 -23.36 -13.51 7.71
C THR A 51 -21.90 -13.97 7.70
N TYR A 52 -21.47 -14.74 8.72
CA TYR A 52 -20.11 -15.29 8.78
C TYR A 52 -19.70 -16.00 7.48
N ALA A 53 -18.46 -15.77 7.03
CA ALA A 53 -17.88 -16.32 5.82
C ALA A 53 -18.64 -15.95 4.53
N THR A 54 -19.35 -14.83 4.54
CA THR A 54 -20.03 -14.29 3.34
C THR A 54 -19.53 -12.90 2.99
N ARG A 55 -19.69 -12.53 1.71
CA ARG A 55 -19.50 -11.16 1.24
C ARG A 55 -20.64 -10.29 1.76
N VAL A 56 -20.32 -9.25 2.52
CA VAL A 56 -21.28 -8.31 3.14
C VAL A 56 -21.21 -6.90 2.57
N GLY A 57 -20.25 -6.64 1.69
CA GLY A 57 -20.09 -5.36 1.00
C GLY A 57 -19.11 -5.44 -0.15
N GLU A 58 -19.13 -4.43 -1.00
CA GLU A 58 -18.17 -4.23 -2.09
C GLU A 58 -18.14 -2.75 -2.46
N VAL A 59 -16.98 -2.29 -2.88
CA VAL A 59 -16.81 -1.02 -3.59
C VAL A 59 -16.05 -1.27 -4.87
N GLU A 60 -16.75 -1.17 -6.00
CA GLU A 60 -16.14 -1.16 -7.33
C GLU A 60 -15.37 0.14 -7.52
N LEU A 61 -14.16 0.04 -8.07
CA LEU A 61 -13.31 1.18 -8.35
C LEU A 61 -13.64 1.77 -9.73
N PRO A 62 -13.65 3.09 -9.90
CA PRO A 62 -14.10 3.71 -11.15
C PRO A 62 -13.14 3.52 -12.33
N GLY A 63 -11.90 3.08 -12.07
CA GLY A 63 -10.90 2.83 -13.12
C GLY A 63 -11.03 1.42 -13.70
N MET A 64 -10.38 1.22 -14.85
CA MET A 64 -10.31 -0.07 -15.53
C MET A 64 -8.85 -0.50 -15.66
N GLY A 65 -8.60 -1.80 -15.49
CA GLY A 65 -7.26 -2.37 -15.65
C GLY A 65 -6.27 -1.87 -14.59
N ASP A 66 -6.76 -1.60 -13.37
CA ASP A 66 -5.91 -1.18 -12.26
C ASP A 66 -5.01 -2.32 -11.77
N GLU A 67 -5.47 -3.57 -11.83
CA GLU A 67 -4.78 -4.75 -11.33
C GLU A 67 -4.53 -4.61 -9.82
N LEU A 68 -5.61 -4.58 -9.04
CA LEU A 68 -5.48 -4.52 -7.58
C LEU A 68 -4.65 -5.69 -7.05
N HIS A 69 -3.72 -5.38 -6.14
CA HIS A 69 -2.75 -6.35 -5.65
C HIS A 69 -2.53 -6.23 -4.14
N HIS A 70 -1.67 -5.32 -3.72
CA HIS A 70 -1.45 -4.97 -2.31
C HIS A 70 -2.13 -3.65 -1.98
N PHE A 71 -2.57 -3.49 -0.74
CA PHE A 71 -3.11 -2.23 -0.23
C PHE A 71 -2.86 -2.13 1.28
N GLY A 72 -3.02 -0.93 1.84
CA GLY A 72 -2.73 -0.66 3.24
C GLY A 72 -3.68 0.35 3.87
N TRP A 73 -3.46 0.62 5.16
CA TRP A 73 -4.18 1.68 5.87
C TRP A 73 -3.41 3.01 5.76
N ASN A 74 -4.13 4.13 5.82
CA ASN A 74 -3.51 5.45 5.94
C ASN A 74 -2.69 5.58 7.24
N ALA A 75 -3.21 5.04 8.33
CA ALA A 75 -2.58 5.14 9.64
C ALA A 75 -2.69 3.82 10.39
N CYS A 76 -1.71 3.54 11.22
CA CYS A 76 -1.68 2.36 12.07
C CYS A 76 -0.87 2.63 13.33
N SER A 77 -0.53 1.58 14.08
CA SER A 77 0.21 1.66 15.33
C SER A 77 1.54 2.42 15.26
N SER A 78 2.14 2.58 14.06
CA SER A 78 3.30 3.44 13.84
C SER A 78 3.06 4.90 14.25
N ALA A 79 1.81 5.38 14.21
CA ALA A 79 1.44 6.72 14.67
C ALA A 79 1.73 6.96 16.17
N LEU A 80 1.96 5.90 16.95
CA LEU A 80 2.39 5.96 18.35
C LEU A 80 3.91 6.01 18.52
N CYS A 81 4.69 6.01 17.42
CA CYS A 81 6.14 6.09 17.50
C CYS A 81 6.56 7.44 18.12
N PRO A 82 7.44 7.44 19.14
CA PRO A 82 7.76 8.66 19.89
C PRO A 82 8.34 9.82 19.07
N TRP A 83 9.06 9.52 17.98
CA TRP A 83 9.81 10.52 17.22
C TRP A 83 8.96 11.28 16.18
N ALA A 84 7.83 10.71 15.74
CA ALA A 84 6.89 11.34 14.82
C ALA A 84 5.45 10.95 15.20
N GLY A 85 5.09 11.22 16.46
CA GLY A 85 3.77 10.93 16.98
C GLY A 85 2.70 11.75 16.27
N HIS A 86 1.76 11.06 15.62
CA HIS A 86 0.56 11.65 15.03
C HIS A 86 -0.67 11.15 15.80
N PRO A 87 -0.89 11.54 17.07
CA PRO A 87 -1.94 10.95 17.90
C PRO A 87 -3.36 11.30 17.44
N HIS A 88 -3.51 12.18 16.45
CA HIS A 88 -4.79 12.67 15.94
C HIS A 88 -5.18 12.12 14.57
N ILE A 89 -4.33 11.31 13.93
CA ILE A 89 -4.75 10.51 12.77
C ILE A 89 -5.42 9.22 13.25
N GLU A 90 -6.34 8.68 12.46
CA GLU A 90 -7.08 7.46 12.76
C GLU A 90 -6.90 6.43 11.65
N ARG A 91 -6.99 5.14 11.99
CA ARG A 91 -7.05 4.04 11.02
C ARG A 91 -8.43 4.10 10.37
N ARG A 92 -8.53 4.71 9.20
CA ARG A 92 -9.84 4.98 8.56
C ARG A 92 -9.86 4.75 7.07
N TYR A 93 -8.82 5.15 6.36
CA TYR A 93 -8.81 5.07 4.92
C TYR A 93 -7.98 3.87 4.45
N LEU A 94 -8.53 3.09 3.53
CA LEU A 94 -7.75 2.14 2.75
C LEU A 94 -7.07 2.90 1.62
N ILE A 95 -5.77 2.67 1.46
CA ILE A 95 -4.92 3.22 0.42
C ILE A 95 -4.70 2.09 -0.58
N VAL A 96 -5.40 2.18 -1.71
CA VAL A 96 -5.54 1.08 -2.66
C VAL A 96 -4.89 1.48 -3.99
N PRO A 97 -3.63 1.11 -4.24
CA PRO A 97 -2.98 1.31 -5.52
C PRO A 97 -3.40 0.27 -6.56
N GLY A 98 -3.38 0.67 -7.83
CA GLY A 98 -3.39 -0.25 -8.97
C GLY A 98 -1.97 -0.64 -9.37
N LEU A 99 -1.67 -1.94 -9.37
CA LEU A 99 -0.37 -2.45 -9.78
C LEU A 99 -0.05 -2.13 -11.23
N ARG A 100 -1.05 -2.08 -12.11
CA ARG A 100 -0.85 -1.84 -13.54
C ARG A 100 -1.09 -0.39 -13.93
N SER A 101 -2.13 0.23 -13.38
CA SER A 101 -2.49 1.61 -13.72
C SER A 101 -1.60 2.65 -13.04
N SER A 102 -1.01 2.34 -11.88
CA SER A 102 -0.36 3.30 -10.97
C SER A 102 -1.31 4.32 -10.32
N ARG A 103 -2.63 4.15 -10.48
CA ARG A 103 -3.64 4.98 -9.81
C ARG A 103 -3.71 4.63 -8.33
N ILE A 104 -4.04 5.59 -7.48
CA ILE A 104 -4.27 5.36 -6.05
C ILE A 104 -5.69 5.78 -5.68
N TYR A 105 -6.41 4.89 -5.01
CA TYR A 105 -7.72 5.17 -4.46
C TYR A 105 -7.66 5.31 -2.94
N ILE A 106 -8.34 6.32 -2.42
CA ILE A 106 -8.52 6.53 -0.99
C ILE A 106 -9.97 6.17 -0.65
N LEU A 107 -10.15 5.08 0.10
CA LEU A 107 -11.47 4.56 0.46
C LEU A 107 -11.75 4.81 1.94
N ASP A 108 -12.77 5.62 2.25
CA ASP A 108 -13.22 5.86 3.63
C ASP A 108 -14.04 4.67 4.13
N THR A 109 -13.63 4.06 5.25
CA THR A 109 -14.35 2.94 5.89
C THR A 109 -15.33 3.40 6.98
N LYS A 110 -15.51 4.71 7.18
CA LYS A 110 -16.48 5.27 8.14
C LYS A 110 -17.59 6.03 7.42
N PRO A 111 -18.79 6.13 8.04
CA PRO A 111 -19.17 5.55 9.33
C PRO A 111 -19.48 4.05 9.28
N ASP A 112 -19.64 3.47 8.09
CA ASP A 112 -20.00 2.07 7.91
C ASP A 112 -18.83 1.27 7.29
N PRO A 113 -18.14 0.43 8.07
CA PRO A 113 -17.00 -0.35 7.58
C PRO A 113 -17.42 -1.46 6.60
N ARG A 114 -18.71 -1.78 6.48
CA ARG A 114 -19.22 -2.71 5.46
C ARG A 114 -19.41 -2.07 4.09
N HIS A 115 -19.46 -0.74 4.01
CA HIS A 115 -19.65 -0.01 2.76
C HIS A 115 -18.62 1.11 2.60
N PRO A 116 -17.33 0.78 2.36
CA PRO A 116 -16.32 1.79 2.10
C PRO A 116 -16.64 2.62 0.86
N LYS A 117 -16.19 3.87 0.83
CA LYS A 117 -16.45 4.80 -0.29
C LYS A 117 -15.18 5.41 -0.82
N VAL A 118 -15.01 5.43 -2.14
CA VAL A 118 -13.94 6.20 -2.78
C VAL A 118 -14.18 7.69 -2.49
N VAL A 119 -13.27 8.31 -1.75
CA VAL A 119 -13.33 9.74 -1.39
C VAL A 119 -12.30 10.58 -2.14
N LYS A 120 -11.26 9.93 -2.67
CA LYS A 120 -10.24 10.57 -3.51
C LYS A 120 -9.64 9.56 -4.48
N VAL A 121 -9.30 10.04 -5.67
CA VAL A 121 -8.52 9.33 -6.68
C VAL A 121 -7.30 10.18 -6.98
N ILE A 122 -6.12 9.55 -7.01
CA ILE A 122 -4.87 10.16 -7.46
C ILE A 122 -4.54 9.49 -8.80
N GLU A 123 -4.60 10.28 -9.87
CA GLU A 123 -4.41 9.75 -11.22
C GLU A 123 -2.95 9.38 -11.50
N PRO A 124 -2.68 8.43 -12.41
CA PRO A 124 -1.33 7.96 -12.73
C PRO A 124 -0.36 9.08 -13.10
N ASP A 125 -0.82 10.08 -13.86
CA ASP A 125 0.00 11.22 -14.28
C ASP A 125 0.50 12.05 -13.08
N ASP A 126 -0.32 12.20 -12.04
CA ASP A 126 0.08 12.90 -10.81
C ASP A 126 1.10 12.08 -10.00
N VAL A 127 0.90 10.76 -9.93
CA VAL A 127 1.83 9.84 -9.27
C VAL A 127 3.18 9.87 -9.97
N ILE A 128 3.21 9.64 -11.28
CA ILE A 128 4.42 9.60 -12.10
C ILE A 128 5.09 10.97 -12.13
N GLY A 129 4.32 12.04 -12.34
CA GLY A 129 4.87 13.40 -12.43
C GLY A 129 5.51 13.88 -11.13
N ARG A 130 5.02 13.43 -9.96
CA ARG A 130 5.56 13.85 -8.66
C ARG A 130 6.62 12.91 -8.11
N SER A 131 6.50 11.61 -8.33
CA SER A 131 7.41 10.61 -7.76
C SER A 131 8.43 10.05 -8.75
N GLY A 132 8.14 10.11 -10.05
CA GLY A 132 8.90 9.41 -11.09
C GLY A 132 8.57 7.92 -11.22
N TYR A 133 7.74 7.36 -10.33
CA TYR A 133 7.48 5.92 -10.26
C TYR A 133 6.13 5.51 -10.84
N SER A 134 6.07 4.27 -11.29
CA SER A 134 4.86 3.58 -11.76
C SER A 134 4.81 2.15 -11.22
N ARG A 135 3.67 1.49 -11.43
CA ARG A 135 3.34 0.12 -11.00
C ARG A 135 3.47 -0.04 -9.49
N LEU A 136 2.48 0.51 -8.80
CA LEU A 136 2.49 0.63 -7.36
C LEU A 136 2.15 -0.70 -6.70
N HIS A 137 2.91 -1.09 -5.68
CA HIS A 137 2.81 -2.41 -5.07
C HIS A 137 2.51 -2.33 -3.57
N THR A 138 3.51 -2.38 -2.70
CA THR A 138 3.32 -2.44 -1.25
C THR A 138 2.92 -1.08 -0.70
N VAL A 139 2.06 -1.07 0.32
CA VAL A 139 1.66 0.13 1.06
C VAL A 139 1.92 -0.03 2.56
N HIS A 140 2.63 0.92 3.17
CA HIS A 140 2.84 0.98 4.61
C HIS A 140 2.54 2.34 5.21
N CYS A 141 1.78 2.31 6.31
CA CYS A 141 1.51 3.45 7.18
C CYS A 141 2.75 3.77 8.03
N GLY A 142 3.57 4.73 7.60
CA GLY A 142 4.69 5.25 8.38
C GLY A 142 4.23 6.24 9.45
N PRO A 143 5.11 6.57 10.40
CA PRO A 143 4.80 7.54 11.44
C PRO A 143 4.69 8.97 10.91
N ASP A 144 5.40 9.31 9.82
CA ASP A 144 5.51 10.64 9.24
C ASP A 144 4.81 10.81 7.89
N ASP A 145 4.76 9.75 7.08
CA ASP A 145 4.09 9.69 5.79
C ASP A 145 3.47 8.31 5.54
N ILE A 146 2.67 8.18 4.48
CA ILE A 146 2.25 6.88 3.92
C ILE A 146 3.21 6.52 2.80
N TYR A 147 3.76 5.32 2.82
CA TYR A 147 4.79 4.88 1.89
C TYR A 147 4.25 3.84 0.92
N LEU A 148 4.60 3.98 -0.36
CA LEU A 148 4.25 3.01 -1.39
C LEU A 148 5.49 2.63 -2.21
N SER A 149 5.64 1.36 -2.55
CA SER A 149 6.66 0.95 -3.54
C SER A 149 6.12 1.04 -4.97
N GLY A 150 6.99 1.38 -5.91
CA GLY A 150 6.76 1.34 -7.34
C GLY A 150 7.82 0.48 -8.03
N LEU A 151 7.39 -0.47 -8.86
CA LEU A 151 8.28 -1.46 -9.49
C LEU A 151 9.23 -0.83 -10.53
N GLY A 152 8.89 0.34 -11.06
CA GLY A 152 9.67 0.99 -12.10
C GLY A 152 9.42 2.48 -12.21
N ASN A 153 10.11 3.11 -13.16
CA ASN A 153 9.90 4.49 -13.52
C ASN A 153 8.63 4.68 -14.37
N GLY A 154 8.30 5.93 -14.73
CA GLY A 154 7.15 6.27 -15.58
C GLY A 154 7.11 5.56 -16.94
N ASP A 155 8.28 5.16 -17.48
CA ASP A 155 8.41 4.47 -18.77
C ASP A 155 8.28 2.94 -18.65
N GLY A 156 7.99 2.42 -17.46
CA GLY A 156 7.90 0.98 -17.21
C GLY A 156 9.26 0.27 -17.21
N LYS A 157 10.36 1.01 -17.05
CA LYS A 157 11.73 0.53 -16.86
C LYS A 157 12.15 0.78 -15.41
N GLY A 158 13.44 0.75 -15.10
CA GLY A 158 13.96 1.15 -13.80
C GLY A 158 14.64 2.52 -13.82
N PRO A 159 15.03 3.04 -12.64
CA PRO A 159 14.90 2.37 -11.36
C PRO A 159 13.46 2.41 -10.82
N GLY A 160 13.07 1.36 -10.08
CA GLY A 160 11.94 1.40 -9.15
C GLY A 160 12.35 2.01 -7.81
N GLY A 161 11.42 2.17 -6.88
CA GLY A 161 11.69 2.73 -5.56
C GLY A 161 10.44 2.95 -4.73
N LEU A 162 10.50 3.87 -3.78
CA LEU A 162 9.42 4.20 -2.84
C LEU A 162 8.98 5.66 -3.03
N LEU A 163 7.68 5.91 -2.98
CA LEU A 163 7.09 7.25 -2.89
C LEU A 163 6.37 7.46 -1.56
N ARG A 164 6.06 8.72 -1.29
CA ARG A 164 5.35 9.14 -0.07
C ARG A 164 4.07 9.88 -0.39
N LEU A 165 3.02 9.61 0.38
CA LEU A 165 1.81 10.41 0.46
C LEU A 165 1.73 11.13 1.80
N ASP A 166 1.21 12.34 1.79
CA ASP A 166 0.89 13.11 2.99
C ASP A 166 -0.27 12.46 3.77
N HIS A 167 -0.18 12.46 5.10
CA HIS A 167 -1.18 11.83 5.98
C HIS A 167 -2.54 12.54 6.02
N TYR A 168 -2.60 13.82 5.68
CA TYR A 168 -3.79 14.65 5.86
C TYR A 168 -4.56 14.84 4.54
N ASP A 169 -3.84 15.14 3.47
CA ASP A 169 -4.47 15.41 2.17
C ASP A 169 -4.29 14.27 1.16
N PHE A 170 -3.46 13.26 1.46
CA PHE A 170 -3.11 12.15 0.58
C PHE A 170 -2.46 12.57 -0.74
N ASN A 171 -1.81 13.73 -0.82
CA ASN A 171 -1.09 14.14 -2.02
C ASN A 171 0.28 13.45 -2.08
N VAL A 172 0.74 13.16 -3.31
CA VAL A 172 2.07 12.60 -3.54
C VAL A 172 3.11 13.67 -3.21
N LYS A 173 3.99 13.38 -2.24
CA LYS A 173 5.09 14.24 -1.83
C LYS A 173 6.31 14.09 -2.73
N GLY A 174 6.47 12.92 -3.35
CA GLY A 174 7.56 12.59 -4.26
C GLY A 174 8.28 11.30 -3.87
N PRO A 175 9.49 11.05 -4.42
CA PRO A 175 10.29 9.90 -4.04
C PRO A 175 10.75 9.98 -2.58
N TRP A 176 11.02 8.83 -1.99
CA TRP A 176 11.60 8.73 -0.65
C TRP A 176 13.13 8.71 -0.69
N GLU A 177 13.73 8.05 -1.67
CA GLU A 177 15.19 7.90 -1.73
C GLU A 177 15.88 9.26 -1.94
N ALA A 178 16.68 9.69 -0.97
CA ALA A 178 17.57 10.83 -1.13
C ALA A 178 18.84 10.44 -1.92
N ASP A 179 19.43 9.29 -1.57
CA ASP A 179 20.49 8.61 -2.31
C ASP A 179 20.17 7.12 -2.37
N ARG A 180 20.06 6.57 -3.57
CA ARG A 180 19.71 5.15 -3.79
C ARG A 180 20.91 4.23 -3.95
N GLY A 181 22.13 4.78 -3.99
CA GLY A 181 23.32 4.01 -4.32
C GLY A 181 23.12 3.17 -5.59
N PRO A 182 23.44 1.86 -5.57
CA PRO A 182 23.29 0.99 -6.73
C PRO A 182 21.89 0.37 -6.90
N GLN A 183 20.93 0.65 -6.01
CA GLN A 183 19.60 0.03 -6.10
C GLN A 183 18.92 0.43 -7.41
N TYR A 184 18.39 -0.58 -8.12
CA TYR A 184 17.69 -0.41 -9.39
C TYR A 184 16.31 -1.07 -9.39
N PHE A 185 16.22 -2.32 -8.93
CA PHE A 185 14.95 -3.03 -8.82
C PHE A 185 14.26 -2.74 -7.49
N ALA A 186 12.92 -2.77 -7.51
CA ALA A 186 12.10 -2.65 -6.31
C ALA A 186 11.01 -3.73 -6.32
N TYR A 187 10.44 -4.00 -5.14
CA TYR A 187 9.27 -4.85 -4.96
C TYR A 187 8.58 -4.50 -3.65
N ASP A 188 8.96 -5.19 -2.58
CA ASP A 188 8.42 -5.01 -1.23
C ASP A 188 9.42 -4.27 -0.35
N PHE A 189 8.93 -3.66 0.72
CA PHE A 189 9.75 -2.97 1.70
C PHE A 189 9.13 -3.03 3.09
N PHE A 190 9.97 -2.96 4.12
CA PHE A 190 9.54 -2.76 5.49
C PHE A 190 10.64 -2.04 6.28
N TRP A 191 10.41 -1.81 7.57
CA TRP A 191 11.35 -1.12 8.44
C TRP A 191 11.45 -1.70 9.85
N HIS A 192 12.51 -1.29 10.53
CA HIS A 192 12.62 -1.30 11.97
C HIS A 192 12.68 0.15 12.49
N LEU A 193 11.52 0.78 12.73
CA LEU A 193 11.41 2.19 13.13
C LEU A 193 12.22 2.55 14.38
N GLY A 194 12.38 1.62 15.33
CA GLY A 194 13.17 1.86 16.54
C GLY A 194 14.69 1.80 16.35
N HIS A 195 15.16 1.40 15.17
CA HIS A 195 16.58 1.30 14.80
C HIS A 195 16.90 2.14 13.57
N ASP A 196 15.93 2.92 13.07
CA ASP A 196 16.09 3.77 11.89
C ASP A 196 16.59 3.03 10.63
N VAL A 197 16.18 1.75 10.46
CA VAL A 197 16.56 0.94 9.28
C VAL A 197 15.34 0.61 8.44
N ALA A 198 15.44 0.82 7.13
CA ALA A 198 14.52 0.26 6.14
C ALA A 198 15.19 -0.87 5.37
N VAL A 199 14.38 -1.80 4.87
CA VAL A 199 14.81 -2.87 3.99
C VAL A 199 13.90 -2.87 2.77
N THR A 200 14.49 -2.87 1.57
CA THR A 200 13.75 -3.05 0.31
C THR A 200 14.24 -4.31 -0.39
N SER A 201 13.32 -4.95 -1.13
CA SER A 201 13.57 -6.16 -1.91
C SER A 201 13.45 -5.88 -3.41
N GLU A 202 13.77 -6.88 -4.22
CA GLU A 202 13.80 -6.76 -5.67
C GLU A 202 12.91 -7.82 -6.33
N TRP A 203 12.27 -7.44 -7.44
CA TRP A 203 11.61 -8.39 -8.36
C TRP A 203 12.11 -8.22 -9.79
N GLY A 204 11.64 -7.17 -10.48
CA GLY A 204 11.97 -6.84 -11.86
C GLY A 204 11.21 -5.60 -12.28
N THR A 205 11.61 -4.99 -13.40
CA THR A 205 10.90 -3.80 -13.93
C THR A 205 9.58 -4.20 -14.58
N PRO A 206 8.62 -3.25 -14.75
CA PRO A 206 7.31 -3.53 -15.34
C PRO A 206 7.35 -4.29 -16.67
N ASP A 207 8.26 -3.91 -17.57
CA ASP A 207 8.47 -4.59 -18.86
C ASP A 207 8.93 -6.06 -18.75
N MET A 208 9.46 -6.48 -17.61
CA MET A 208 9.87 -7.87 -17.33
C MET A 208 8.74 -8.74 -16.76
N ILE A 209 7.64 -8.15 -16.28
CA ILE A 209 6.62 -8.85 -15.48
C ILE A 209 5.21 -8.75 -16.06
N GLU A 210 4.87 -7.64 -16.72
CA GLU A 210 3.50 -7.35 -17.16
C GLU A 210 2.93 -8.33 -18.21
N ASN A 211 3.79 -8.99 -18.96
CA ASN A 211 3.41 -9.94 -20.02
C ASN A 211 3.74 -11.40 -19.64
N GLY A 212 3.85 -11.66 -18.35
CA GLY A 212 4.30 -12.94 -17.81
C GLY A 212 5.82 -13.02 -17.67
N VAL A 213 6.27 -14.04 -16.95
CA VAL A 213 7.69 -14.29 -16.72
C VAL A 213 8.43 -14.51 -18.05
N VAL A 214 9.59 -13.86 -18.21
CA VAL A 214 10.45 -14.03 -19.38
C VAL A 214 11.52 -15.09 -19.06
N PRO A 215 11.44 -16.32 -19.61
CA PRO A 215 12.30 -17.43 -19.19
C PRO A 215 13.79 -17.15 -19.40
N ASP A 216 14.17 -16.51 -20.51
CA ASP A 216 15.57 -16.20 -20.79
C ASP A 216 16.16 -15.21 -19.79
N LEU A 217 15.38 -14.22 -19.33
CA LEU A 217 15.79 -13.29 -18.28
C LEU A 217 15.91 -14.00 -16.92
N LEU A 218 14.98 -14.91 -16.62
CA LEU A 218 15.00 -15.68 -15.38
C LEU A 218 16.22 -16.62 -15.31
N LEU A 219 16.43 -17.42 -16.35
CA LEU A 219 17.57 -18.34 -16.45
C LEU A 219 18.90 -17.60 -16.53
N GLY A 220 18.90 -16.39 -17.10
CA GLY A 220 20.06 -15.49 -17.13
C GLY A 220 20.31 -14.73 -15.81
N GLY A 221 19.53 -14.97 -14.75
CA GLY A 221 19.68 -14.31 -13.45
C GLY A 221 19.43 -12.80 -13.49
N LYS A 222 18.55 -12.34 -14.39
CA LYS A 222 18.27 -10.91 -14.62
C LYS A 222 17.17 -10.33 -13.73
N TYR A 223 16.36 -11.18 -13.09
CA TYR A 223 15.46 -10.75 -12.03
C TYR A 223 16.25 -10.44 -10.74
N GLY A 224 15.65 -9.60 -9.90
CA GLY A 224 16.18 -9.19 -8.63
C GLY A 224 16.52 -10.35 -7.69
N HIS A 225 17.58 -10.19 -6.92
CA HIS A 225 18.08 -11.19 -5.98
C HIS A 225 18.90 -10.58 -4.83
N GLN A 226 18.65 -9.30 -4.53
CA GLN A 226 19.28 -8.58 -3.44
C GLN A 226 18.25 -8.04 -2.43
N LEU A 227 18.75 -7.76 -1.23
CA LEU A 227 18.07 -6.93 -0.23
C LEU A 227 18.92 -5.68 -0.03
N HIS A 228 18.26 -4.52 0.00
CA HIS A 228 18.92 -3.24 0.23
C HIS A 228 18.56 -2.75 1.63
N PHE A 229 19.57 -2.34 2.38
CA PHE A 229 19.42 -1.80 3.73
C PHE A 229 19.70 -0.30 3.71
N TRP A 230 18.82 0.46 4.33
CA TRP A 230 18.78 1.91 4.23
C TRP A 230 18.78 2.54 5.61
N ASP A 231 19.40 3.71 5.72
CA ASP A 231 19.08 4.63 6.81
C ASP A 231 17.70 5.25 6.52
N LEU A 232 16.80 5.23 7.50
CA LEU A 232 15.49 5.88 7.38
C LEU A 232 15.57 7.41 7.49
N ARG A 233 16.72 7.96 7.91
CA ARG A 233 16.93 9.38 8.18
C ARG A 233 17.81 10.09 7.15
#